data_AF-A0A0F9F207-F1
#
_entry.id   AF-A0A0F9F207-F1
#
_cell.length_a   1.000
_cell.length_b   1.000
_cell.length_c   1.000
_cell.angle_alpha   90.00
_cell.angle_beta   90.00
_cell.angle_gamma   90.00
#
_symmetry.space_group_name_H-M   'P 1'
#
loop_
_entity.id
_entity.type
_entity.pdbx_description
1 polymer ?
#
loop_
_entity_poly.entity_id
_entity_poly.type
_entity_poly.pdbx_seq_one_letter_code
_entity_poly.pdbx_strand_id
1 'polypeptide(L)'
;RHYDLIKLDDIFGDKARDSRVERATLIDWFDNIQSFLVNLKTDHIDVVGTRWSVDDIYAHMMEVYGSKLVRYIRRVEEFNKETGKAEPVFPEHFPAESLDILRKNKRVWAAQYANDPHEGLAEFDVTWKRFYSRTLAYAVTALTPHGSLRWRLKDLDILVMNDPAVSKTPGIVVTGTDKFMNIFLLETIKREMSPMEFVETQFSLVQKYWPRAVCMEEVLFSEVYSHWLRREMLIRNIRFNVLPYKPPKDKVKFERVSVLGNYYAAGQIFFHADQKEMIWEFDNFGATDNYHLHDALAQGEQFWRPAVLVKEEKEKKECLDERFEELDPATGYSVM
;
A
#
# COMPACT_ATOMS: atom_id res chain seq x y z
N ARG A 1 -40.93 -11.64 7.43
CA ARG A 1 -41.34 -11.61 8.86
C ARG A 1 -40.40 -10.63 9.54
N HIS A 2 -40.91 -9.82 10.46
CA HIS A 2 -40.09 -8.88 11.23
C HIS A 2 -39.83 -9.47 12.63
N TYR A 3 -38.72 -9.10 13.24
CA TYR A 3 -38.20 -9.66 14.49
C TYR A 3 -37.90 -8.54 15.50
N ASP A 4 -38.07 -8.84 16.77
CA ASP A 4 -37.70 -8.01 17.92
C ASP A 4 -36.25 -8.23 18.37
N LEU A 5 -35.67 -9.37 18.00
CA LEU A 5 -34.27 -9.71 18.25
C LEU A 5 -33.68 -10.48 17.07
N ILE A 6 -32.51 -10.04 16.60
CA ILE A 6 -31.71 -10.73 15.59
C ILE A 6 -30.37 -11.10 16.21
N LYS A 7 -29.96 -12.36 16.09
CA LYS A 7 -28.66 -12.84 16.56
C LYS A 7 -27.81 -13.29 15.39
N LEU A 8 -26.62 -12.71 15.29
CA LEU A 8 -25.63 -13.00 14.27
C LEU A 8 -24.42 -13.64 14.94
N ASP A 9 -24.09 -14.85 14.51
CA ASP A 9 -22.97 -15.63 15.06
C ASP A 9 -21.98 -15.95 13.94
N ASP A 10 -20.73 -15.53 14.14
CA ASP A 10 -19.57 -15.72 13.27
C ASP A 10 -19.85 -15.53 11.77
N ILE A 11 -20.45 -14.38 11.45
CA ILE A 11 -20.89 -14.05 10.08
C ILE A 11 -19.74 -13.69 9.12
N PHE A 12 -18.51 -13.64 9.61
CA PHE A 12 -17.32 -13.30 8.82
C PHE A 12 -16.29 -14.41 8.94
N GLY A 13 -15.79 -14.90 7.82
CA GLY A 13 -14.79 -15.97 7.77
C GLY A 13 -13.92 -15.90 6.52
N ASP A 14 -13.18 -16.98 6.24
CA ASP A 14 -12.15 -17.02 5.19
C ASP A 14 -12.62 -16.52 3.81
N LYS A 15 -13.84 -16.87 3.39
CA LYS A 15 -14.38 -16.46 2.08
C LYS A 15 -14.55 -14.95 1.96
N ALA A 16 -15.18 -14.30 2.94
CA ALA A 16 -15.39 -12.86 2.94
C ALA A 16 -14.10 -12.09 3.25
N ARG A 17 -13.16 -12.73 3.94
CA ARG A 17 -11.81 -12.20 4.13
C ARG A 17 -11.08 -12.12 2.79
N ASP A 18 -10.94 -13.23 2.07
CA ASP A 18 -10.09 -13.32 0.87
C ASP A 18 -10.79 -12.84 -0.43
N SER A 19 -12.12 -12.70 -0.43
CA SER A 19 -12.90 -12.19 -1.57
C SER A 19 -13.59 -10.87 -1.24
N ARG A 20 -13.14 -9.81 -1.91
CA ARG A 20 -13.74 -8.47 -1.79
C ARG A 20 -15.21 -8.43 -2.22
N VAL A 21 -15.59 -9.22 -3.22
CA VAL A 21 -16.97 -9.27 -3.71
C VAL A 21 -17.89 -9.91 -2.66
N GLU A 22 -17.45 -11.02 -2.07
CA GLU A 22 -18.16 -11.68 -0.98
C GLU A 22 -18.27 -10.74 0.22
N ARG A 23 -17.19 -10.02 0.54
CA ARG A 23 -17.18 -9.03 1.61
C ARG A 23 -18.19 -7.91 1.39
N ALA A 24 -18.20 -7.32 0.20
CA ALA A 24 -19.13 -6.24 -0.13
C ALA A 24 -20.58 -6.73 -0.07
N THR A 25 -20.83 -7.96 -0.51
CA THR A 25 -22.16 -8.59 -0.42
C THR A 25 -22.58 -8.79 1.04
N LEU A 26 -21.66 -9.24 1.90
CA LEU A 26 -21.90 -9.40 3.33
C LEU A 26 -22.18 -8.06 4.03
N ILE A 27 -21.42 -7.02 3.69
CA ILE A 27 -21.61 -5.65 4.20
C ILE A 27 -22.99 -5.12 3.79
N ASP A 28 -23.34 -5.22 2.50
CA ASP A 28 -24.64 -4.79 1.99
C ASP A 28 -25.79 -5.56 2.66
N TRP A 29 -25.65 -6.88 2.79
CA TRP A 29 -26.64 -7.68 3.52
C TRP A 29 -26.82 -7.20 4.97
N PHE A 30 -25.71 -6.91 5.66
CA PHE A 30 -25.75 -6.45 7.04
C PHE A 30 -26.37 -5.06 7.18
N ASP A 31 -26.03 -4.10 6.31
CA ASP A 31 -26.62 -2.76 6.33
C ASP A 31 -28.14 -2.78 6.11
N ASN A 32 -28.62 -3.78 5.38
CA ASN A 32 -30.04 -4.00 5.13
C ASN A 32 -30.74 -4.81 6.23
N ILE A 33 -30.01 -5.42 7.17
CA ILE A 33 -30.60 -6.35 8.15
C ILE A 33 -31.56 -5.65 9.12
N GLN A 34 -31.31 -4.37 9.39
CA GLN A 34 -32.17 -3.54 10.25
C GLN A 34 -33.61 -3.42 9.72
N SER A 35 -33.83 -3.64 8.41
CA SER A 35 -35.17 -3.65 7.80
C SER A 35 -36.05 -4.79 8.31
N PHE A 36 -35.45 -5.83 8.89
CA PHE A 36 -36.18 -6.93 9.50
C PHE A 36 -36.60 -6.64 10.94
N LEU A 37 -36.21 -5.53 11.55
CA LEU A 37 -36.67 -5.17 12.90
C LEU A 37 -38.11 -4.65 12.88
N VAL A 38 -38.88 -4.95 13.93
CA VAL A 38 -40.26 -4.43 14.08
C VAL A 38 -40.23 -2.96 14.51
N ASN A 39 -39.32 -2.61 15.42
CA ASN A 39 -39.16 -1.29 16.01
C ASN A 39 -37.68 -0.99 16.30
N LEU A 40 -37.07 -0.18 15.44
CA LEU A 40 -35.69 0.30 15.55
C LEU A 40 -35.33 0.99 16.89
N LYS A 41 -36.32 1.46 17.65
CA LYS A 41 -36.07 2.16 18.92
C LYS A 41 -35.83 1.19 20.08
N THR A 42 -36.41 0.00 20.03
CA THR A 42 -36.44 -0.95 21.16
C THR A 42 -35.82 -2.29 20.83
N ASP A 43 -35.79 -2.65 19.55
CA ASP A 43 -35.35 -3.96 19.11
C ASP A 43 -33.83 -4.00 18.96
N HIS A 44 -33.27 -5.20 19.00
CA HIS A 44 -31.82 -5.38 19.14
C HIS A 44 -31.24 -6.34 18.10
N ILE A 45 -29.98 -6.07 17.74
CA ILE A 45 -29.14 -6.96 16.94
C ILE A 45 -27.93 -7.31 17.80
N ASP A 46 -27.83 -8.58 18.17
CA ASP A 46 -26.67 -9.12 18.87
C ASP A 46 -25.71 -9.73 17.86
N VAL A 47 -24.45 -9.34 17.92
CA VAL A 47 -23.42 -9.86 17.02
C VAL A 47 -22.28 -10.46 17.84
N VAL A 48 -21.94 -11.70 17.55
CA VAL A 48 -20.83 -12.43 18.16
C VAL A 48 -19.93 -12.94 17.04
N GLY A 49 -18.61 -12.80 17.21
CA GLY A 49 -17.65 -13.35 16.26
C GLY A 49 -16.22 -12.90 16.52
N THR A 50 -15.34 -13.31 15.61
CA THR A 50 -13.89 -13.08 15.68
C THR A 50 -13.42 -12.10 14.61
N ARG A 51 -12.46 -11.22 14.93
CA ARG A 51 -11.91 -10.24 14.00
C ARG A 51 -10.93 -10.92 13.04
N TRP A 52 -11.21 -10.94 11.74
CA TRP A 52 -10.35 -11.64 10.76
C TRP A 52 -9.45 -10.70 9.95
N SER A 53 -9.82 -9.44 9.83
CA SER A 53 -9.05 -8.42 9.12
C SER A 53 -9.38 -7.03 9.68
N VAL A 54 -8.54 -6.04 9.36
CA VAL A 54 -8.74 -4.65 9.81
C VAL A 54 -9.96 -4.00 9.16
N ASP A 55 -10.42 -4.57 8.06
CA ASP A 55 -11.49 -4.14 7.18
C ASP A 55 -12.62 -5.20 7.07
N ASP A 56 -12.82 -5.96 8.14
CA ASP A 56 -13.90 -6.93 8.26
C ASP A 56 -15.27 -6.28 8.55
N ILE A 57 -16.33 -7.09 8.58
CA ILE A 57 -17.69 -6.59 8.84
C ILE A 57 -17.79 -5.93 10.22
N TYR A 58 -17.04 -6.42 11.21
CA TYR A 58 -17.08 -5.87 12.56
C TYR A 58 -16.42 -4.49 12.59
N ALA A 59 -15.35 -4.25 11.82
CA ALA A 59 -14.78 -2.92 11.61
C ALA A 59 -15.81 -1.96 11.02
N HIS A 60 -16.53 -2.38 9.98
CA HIS A 60 -17.62 -1.61 9.37
C HIS A 60 -18.71 -1.27 10.40
N MET A 61 -19.14 -2.24 11.21
CA MET A 61 -20.09 -1.99 12.31
C MET A 61 -19.59 -0.94 13.30
N MET A 62 -18.32 -1.04 13.70
CA MET A 62 -17.71 -0.10 14.64
C MET A 62 -17.65 1.32 14.06
N GLU A 63 -17.43 1.46 12.76
CA GLU A 63 -17.42 2.75 12.06
C GLU A 63 -18.84 3.33 11.94
N VAL A 64 -19.79 2.56 11.40
CA VAL A 64 -21.17 3.02 11.14
C VAL A 64 -21.93 3.35 12.42
N TYR A 65 -21.87 2.46 13.41
CA TYR A 65 -22.63 2.64 14.65
C TYR A 65 -21.85 3.41 15.73
N GLY A 66 -20.52 3.46 15.66
CA GLY A 66 -19.69 4.27 16.53
C GLY A 66 -19.99 4.06 18.03
N SER A 67 -20.45 5.10 18.70
CA SER A 67 -20.79 5.07 20.13
C SER A 67 -22.11 4.35 20.45
N LYS A 68 -22.97 4.08 19.46
CA LYS A 68 -24.23 3.34 19.64
C LYS A 68 -24.01 1.83 19.75
N LEU A 69 -22.86 1.33 19.26
CA LEU A 69 -22.48 -0.06 19.39
C LEU A 69 -21.87 -0.30 20.78
N VAL A 70 -22.61 -1.02 21.63
CA VAL A 70 -22.06 -1.56 22.88
C VAL A 70 -21.12 -2.69 22.52
N ARG A 71 -19.87 -2.59 22.97
CA ARG A 71 -18.79 -3.49 22.56
C ARG A 71 -18.22 -4.23 23.74
N TYR A 72 -17.96 -5.50 23.53
CA TYR A 72 -17.19 -6.33 24.44
C TYR A 72 -16.19 -7.15 23.62
N ILE A 73 -14.91 -6.77 23.69
CA ILE A 73 -13.81 -7.40 22.95
C ILE A 73 -12.88 -8.01 24.00
N ARG A 74 -12.63 -9.31 23.87
CA ARG A 74 -11.70 -10.03 24.73
C ARG A 74 -10.62 -10.74 23.93
N ARG A 75 -9.49 -10.94 24.60
CA ARG A 75 -8.36 -11.74 24.15
C ARG A 75 -8.34 -13.05 24.96
N VAL A 76 -7.72 -14.09 24.41
CA VAL A 76 -7.48 -15.33 25.18
C VAL A 76 -6.48 -15.10 26.33
N GLU A 77 -5.60 -14.10 26.20
CA GLU A 77 -4.68 -13.63 27.23
C GLU A 77 -4.82 -12.13 27.44
N GLU A 78 -4.92 -11.71 28.70
CA GLU A 78 -5.06 -10.32 29.10
C GLU A 78 -3.89 -9.91 30.00
N PHE A 79 -3.44 -8.65 29.88
CA PHE A 79 -2.33 -8.14 30.68
C PHE A 79 -2.76 -7.98 32.14
N ASN A 80 -2.14 -8.75 33.02
CA ASN A 80 -2.32 -8.63 34.45
C ASN A 80 -1.35 -7.57 35.00
N LYS A 81 -1.91 -6.47 35.51
CA LYS A 81 -1.13 -5.34 36.06
C LYS A 81 -0.34 -5.72 37.32
N GLU A 82 -0.78 -6.72 38.07
CA GLU A 82 -0.14 -7.14 39.32
C GLU A 82 1.11 -7.99 39.05
N THR A 83 1.04 -8.87 38.05
CA THR A 83 2.15 -9.75 37.68
C THR A 83 3.03 -9.18 36.57
N GLY A 84 2.55 -8.17 35.85
CA GLY A 84 3.25 -7.51 34.74
C GLY A 84 3.35 -8.39 33.50
N LYS A 85 2.49 -9.41 33.37
CA LYS A 85 2.53 -10.39 32.27
C LYS A 85 1.15 -10.58 31.65
N ALA A 86 1.14 -11.02 30.39
CA ALA A 86 -0.07 -11.52 29.76
C ALA A 86 -0.38 -12.91 30.32
N GLU A 87 -1.59 -13.09 30.83
CA GLU A 87 -2.03 -14.33 31.46
C GLU A 87 -3.30 -14.86 30.76
N PRO A 88 -3.44 -16.19 30.58
CA PRO A 88 -4.63 -16.77 30.00
C PRO A 88 -5.88 -16.43 30.82
N VAL A 89 -6.94 -15.98 30.15
CA VAL A 89 -8.23 -15.68 30.78
C VAL A 89 -8.91 -16.94 31.31
N PHE A 90 -8.73 -18.07 30.61
CA PHE A 90 -9.29 -19.38 30.97
C PHE A 90 -8.17 -20.43 31.04
N PRO A 91 -7.33 -20.40 32.09
CA PRO A 91 -6.13 -21.24 32.17
C PRO A 91 -6.45 -22.74 32.22
N GLU A 92 -7.64 -23.12 32.67
CA GLU A 92 -8.12 -24.52 32.69
C GLU A 92 -8.36 -25.10 31.29
N HIS A 93 -8.70 -24.25 30.32
CA HIS A 93 -8.97 -24.64 28.93
C HIS A 93 -7.81 -24.28 28.00
N PHE A 94 -7.11 -23.19 28.29
CA PHE A 94 -6.02 -22.64 27.50
C PHE A 94 -4.80 -22.38 28.38
N PRO A 95 -4.09 -23.42 28.81
CA PRO A 95 -2.84 -23.25 29.54
C PRO A 95 -1.78 -22.65 28.61
N ALA A 96 -0.84 -21.88 29.18
CA ALA A 96 0.17 -21.12 28.42
C ALA A 96 0.96 -21.98 27.42
N GLU A 97 1.35 -23.20 27.81
CA GLU A 97 2.08 -24.14 26.93
C GLU A 97 1.27 -24.55 25.69
N SER A 98 -0.06 -24.65 25.81
CA SER A 98 -0.93 -24.96 24.66
C SER A 98 -1.11 -23.75 23.75
N LEU A 99 -1.14 -22.54 24.32
CA LEU A 99 -1.22 -21.30 23.55
C LEU A 99 0.05 -21.06 22.71
N ASP A 100 1.22 -21.47 23.18
CA ASP A 100 2.47 -21.38 22.40
C ASP A 100 2.44 -22.20 21.10
N ILE A 101 1.72 -23.33 21.09
CA ILE A 101 1.51 -24.12 19.87
C ILE A 101 0.65 -23.31 18.89
N LEU A 102 -0.40 -22.66 19.37
CA LEU A 102 -1.33 -21.87 18.57
C LEU A 102 -0.68 -20.60 18.01
N ARG A 103 0.23 -19.96 18.76
CA ARG A 103 1.02 -18.80 18.32
C ARG A 103 1.89 -19.06 17.09
N LYS A 104 2.24 -20.32 16.81
CA LYS A 104 3.00 -20.67 15.59
C LYS A 104 2.25 -20.30 14.32
N ASN A 105 0.92 -20.38 14.35
CA ASN A 105 0.08 -19.88 13.27
C ASN A 105 -0.36 -18.45 13.59
N LYS A 106 0.51 -17.48 13.27
CA LYS A 106 0.29 -16.05 13.54
C LYS A 106 -1.07 -15.55 13.05
N ARG A 107 -1.53 -16.02 11.88
CA ARG A 107 -2.80 -15.60 11.28
C ARG A 107 -4.01 -16.08 12.06
N VAL A 108 -4.01 -17.35 12.47
CA VAL A 108 -5.08 -17.90 13.31
C VAL A 108 -5.02 -17.31 14.72
N TRP A 109 -3.82 -17.09 15.25
CA TRP A 109 -3.63 -16.43 16.54
C TRP A 109 -4.24 -15.02 16.55
N ALA A 110 -3.83 -14.17 15.60
CA ALA A 110 -4.34 -12.81 15.44
C ALA A 110 -5.86 -12.77 15.43
N ALA A 111 -6.46 -13.63 14.61
CA ALA A 111 -7.89 -13.59 14.34
C ALA A 111 -8.74 -14.22 15.46
N GLN A 112 -8.41 -15.45 15.85
CA GLN A 112 -9.29 -16.26 16.72
C GLN A 112 -8.95 -16.20 18.20
N TYR A 113 -7.71 -15.80 18.55
CA TYR A 113 -7.22 -15.85 19.93
C TYR A 113 -6.90 -14.46 20.49
N ALA A 114 -6.21 -13.63 19.72
CA ALA A 114 -5.92 -12.24 20.08
C ALA A 114 -7.09 -11.30 19.75
N ASN A 115 -7.97 -11.68 18.82
CA ASN A 115 -9.06 -10.83 18.34
C ASN A 115 -8.59 -9.41 17.93
N ASP A 116 -7.34 -9.36 17.43
CA ASP A 116 -6.63 -8.16 17.01
C ASP A 116 -5.93 -8.46 15.68
N PRO A 117 -6.49 -8.00 14.56
CA PRO A 117 -5.94 -8.29 13.24
C PRO A 117 -4.60 -7.57 12.99
N HIS A 118 -4.15 -6.65 13.85
CA HIS A 118 -2.82 -6.06 13.72
C HIS A 118 -1.73 -6.96 14.32
N GLU A 119 -2.09 -7.80 15.31
CA GLU A 119 -1.14 -8.63 16.02
C GLU A 119 -0.74 -9.87 15.20
N GLY A 120 0.33 -9.75 14.43
CA GLY A 120 0.95 -10.88 13.74
C GLY A 120 0.55 -11.06 12.27
N LEU A 121 -0.33 -10.20 11.74
CA LEU A 121 -0.65 -10.11 10.31
C LEU A 121 0.02 -8.93 9.61
N ALA A 122 0.40 -7.87 10.34
CA ALA A 122 1.14 -6.76 9.75
C ALA A 122 2.56 -7.23 9.36
N GLU A 123 2.89 -7.10 8.07
CA GLU A 123 4.18 -7.53 7.52
C GLU A 123 5.27 -6.47 7.68
N PHE A 124 4.89 -5.18 7.61
CA PHE A 124 5.84 -4.08 7.71
C PHE A 124 5.95 -3.58 9.14
N ASP A 125 7.18 -3.37 9.60
CA ASP A 125 7.46 -2.79 10.91
C ASP A 125 7.20 -1.28 10.89
N VAL A 126 6.36 -0.80 11.81
CA VAL A 126 6.02 0.63 11.97
C VAL A 126 7.26 1.52 12.18
N THR A 127 8.34 0.98 12.74
CA THR A 127 9.62 1.68 12.95
C THR A 127 10.39 1.94 11.66
N TRP A 128 10.04 1.27 10.56
CA TRP A 128 10.66 1.47 9.24
C TRP A 128 10.16 2.73 8.53
N LYS A 129 9.05 3.32 8.98
CA LYS A 129 8.53 4.55 8.38
C LYS A 129 9.58 5.67 8.44
N ARG A 130 9.79 6.33 7.30
CA ARG A 130 10.62 7.54 7.18
C ARG A 130 9.77 8.64 6.58
N PHE A 131 9.99 9.86 7.03
CA PHE A 131 9.18 11.01 6.60
C PHE A 131 10.06 12.12 6.04
N TYR A 132 9.50 12.85 5.09
CA TYR A 132 10.05 14.10 4.60
C TYR A 132 9.01 15.22 4.73
N SER A 133 9.49 16.46 4.71
CA SER A 133 8.66 17.67 4.67
C SER A 133 8.93 18.47 3.41
N ARG A 134 8.00 19.36 3.08
CA ARG A 134 8.10 20.30 1.95
C ARG A 134 8.39 21.70 2.47
N THR A 135 9.18 22.45 1.73
CA THR A 135 9.44 23.87 1.98
C THR A 135 9.25 24.65 0.70
N LEU A 136 9.20 25.99 0.79
CA LEU A 136 9.11 26.84 -0.40
C LEU A 136 10.26 26.64 -1.39
N ALA A 137 11.45 26.32 -0.89
CA ALA A 137 12.66 26.16 -1.70
C ALA A 137 12.90 24.72 -2.17
N TYR A 138 12.42 23.73 -1.40
CA TYR A 138 12.72 22.31 -1.64
C TYR A 138 11.44 21.48 -1.59
N ALA A 139 11.25 20.69 -2.65
CA ALA A 139 10.15 19.74 -2.75
C ALA A 139 10.30 18.60 -1.75
N VAL A 140 11.52 18.30 -1.33
CA VAL A 140 11.82 17.27 -0.34
C VAL A 140 12.86 17.81 0.65
N THR A 141 12.57 17.70 1.94
CA THR A 141 13.52 17.87 3.04
C THR A 141 13.36 16.71 4.01
N ALA A 142 14.39 15.88 4.14
CA ALA A 142 14.37 14.72 5.05
C ALA A 142 15.59 14.74 5.97
N LEU A 143 15.42 14.26 7.20
CA LEU A 143 16.52 14.02 8.13
C LEU A 143 16.85 12.53 8.12
N THR A 144 18.12 12.21 7.87
CA THR A 144 18.65 10.85 7.95
C THR A 144 19.75 10.80 9.01
N PRO A 145 20.16 9.60 9.47
CA PRO A 145 21.29 9.46 10.38
C PRO A 145 22.60 10.07 9.84
N HIS A 146 22.71 10.25 8.52
CA HIS A 146 23.89 10.76 7.84
C HIS A 146 23.81 12.26 7.49
N GLY A 147 22.69 12.93 7.80
CA GLY A 147 22.51 14.36 7.57
C GLY A 147 21.15 14.74 7.01
N SER A 148 21.03 15.96 6.49
CA SER A 148 19.78 16.42 5.86
C SER A 148 19.82 16.25 4.35
N LEU A 149 18.82 15.59 3.78
CA LEU A 149 18.57 15.54 2.34
C LEU A 149 17.67 16.70 1.95
N ARG A 150 18.04 17.45 0.90
CA ARG A 150 17.26 18.57 0.38
C ARG A 150 17.27 18.54 -1.14
N TRP A 151 16.11 18.34 -1.74
CA TRP A 151 15.97 18.17 -3.19
C TRP A 151 14.87 19.06 -3.76
N ARG A 152 15.12 19.66 -4.92
CA ARG A 152 14.06 20.22 -5.77
C ARG A 152 13.56 19.11 -6.70
N LEU A 153 12.37 19.30 -7.29
CA LEU A 153 11.80 18.30 -8.20
C LEU A 153 12.75 17.94 -9.36
N LYS A 154 13.44 18.93 -9.93
CA LYS A 154 14.40 18.72 -11.03
C LYS A 154 15.65 17.92 -10.65
N ASP A 155 15.91 17.74 -9.36
CA ASP A 155 17.07 17.01 -8.86
C ASP A 155 16.72 15.51 -8.65
N LEU A 156 15.50 15.07 -8.97
CA LEU A 156 14.97 13.71 -8.76
C LEU A 156 14.65 13.00 -10.10
N ASP A 157 14.85 11.69 -10.19
CA ASP A 157 14.27 10.85 -11.26
C ASP A 157 12.81 10.54 -10.89
N ILE A 158 11.88 11.20 -11.58
CA ILE A 158 10.46 11.12 -11.25
C ILE A 158 9.76 10.08 -12.13
N LEU A 159 8.97 9.22 -11.48
CA LEU A 159 8.10 8.23 -12.12
C LEU A 159 6.67 8.37 -11.61
N VAL A 160 5.71 8.09 -12.49
CA VAL A 160 4.30 7.89 -12.13
C VAL A 160 3.99 6.41 -12.31
N MET A 161 3.56 5.72 -11.26
CA MET A 161 3.21 4.30 -11.31
C MET A 161 1.72 4.12 -11.06
N ASN A 162 1.12 3.19 -11.79
CA ASN A 162 -0.32 3.01 -11.82
C ASN A 162 -0.68 1.53 -11.66
N ASP A 163 -1.54 1.21 -10.70
CA ASP A 163 -2.32 -0.02 -10.64
C ASP A 163 -3.72 0.28 -11.21
N PRO A 164 -3.93 0.15 -12.55
CA PRO A 164 -5.23 0.39 -13.15
C PRO A 164 -6.23 -0.68 -12.69
N ALA A 165 -6.91 -0.43 -11.58
CA ALA A 165 -7.89 -1.36 -11.07
C ALA A 165 -9.12 -1.42 -12.00
N VAL A 166 -9.57 -2.64 -12.35
CA VAL A 166 -10.88 -2.87 -12.98
C VAL A 166 -12.00 -2.34 -12.08
N SER A 167 -11.78 -2.33 -10.76
CA SER A 167 -12.73 -1.92 -9.72
C SER A 167 -12.86 -0.39 -9.55
N LYS A 168 -12.69 0.41 -10.62
CA LYS A 168 -12.83 1.89 -10.66
C LYS A 168 -11.95 2.70 -9.70
N THR A 169 -11.21 2.09 -8.78
CA THR A 169 -10.38 2.78 -7.77
C THR A 169 -8.90 2.44 -8.00
N PRO A 170 -8.24 3.05 -9.00
CA PRO A 170 -6.84 2.80 -9.26
C PRO A 170 -5.95 3.39 -8.17
N GLY A 171 -4.83 2.73 -7.92
CA GLY A 171 -3.73 3.28 -7.13
C GLY A 171 -2.76 4.01 -8.05
N ILE A 172 -2.51 5.29 -7.78
CA ILE A 172 -1.51 6.08 -8.51
C ILE A 172 -0.49 6.61 -7.51
N VAL A 173 0.79 6.35 -7.79
CA VAL A 173 1.89 6.82 -6.94
C VAL A 173 2.93 7.54 -7.78
N VAL A 174 3.23 8.78 -7.41
CA VAL A 174 4.34 9.55 -7.98
C VAL A 174 5.52 9.42 -7.04
N THR A 175 6.64 8.95 -7.57
CA THR A 175 7.91 8.85 -6.83
C THR A 175 8.98 9.72 -7.43
N GLY A 176 9.83 10.29 -6.57
CA GLY A 176 11.08 10.92 -6.98
C GLY A 176 12.23 10.16 -6.34
N THR A 177 13.16 9.65 -7.13
CA THR A 177 14.36 8.96 -6.65
C THR A 177 15.53 9.93 -6.67
N ASP A 178 16.31 10.03 -5.59
CA ASP A 178 17.53 10.83 -5.58
C ASP A 178 18.75 10.04 -6.08
N LYS A 179 19.92 10.67 -6.08
CA LYS A 179 21.18 10.06 -6.50
C LYS A 179 21.68 8.93 -5.59
N PHE A 180 21.12 8.80 -4.40
CA PHE A 180 21.49 7.80 -3.39
C PHE A 180 20.48 6.65 -3.31
N MET A 181 19.53 6.57 -4.25
CA MET A 181 18.42 5.61 -4.23
C MET A 181 17.47 5.79 -3.04
N ASN A 182 17.36 7.00 -2.49
CA ASN A 182 16.22 7.33 -1.64
C ASN A 182 15.02 7.65 -2.52
N ILE A 183 13.89 7.04 -2.18
CA ILE A 183 12.63 7.11 -2.91
C ILE A 183 11.67 7.96 -2.10
N PHE A 184 11.28 9.10 -2.64
CA PHE A 184 10.32 10.01 -2.00
C PHE A 184 8.96 9.83 -2.65
N LEU A 185 7.94 9.54 -1.84
CA LEU A 185 6.55 9.51 -2.32
C LEU A 185 6.06 10.95 -2.49
N LEU A 186 6.04 11.45 -3.72
CA LEU A 186 5.68 12.84 -4.04
C LEU A 186 4.15 13.05 -4.07
N GLU A 187 3.39 12.06 -4.53
CA GLU A 187 1.94 12.14 -4.56
C GLU A 187 1.34 10.74 -4.58
N THR A 188 0.20 10.58 -3.90
CA THR A 188 -0.54 9.32 -3.85
C THR A 188 -2.00 9.63 -4.10
N ILE A 189 -2.63 8.93 -5.04
CA ILE A 189 -4.03 9.12 -5.39
C ILE A 189 -4.71 7.75 -5.37
N LYS A 190 -5.75 7.63 -4.55
CA LYS A 190 -6.62 6.46 -4.43
C LYS A 190 -8.06 6.94 -4.29
N ARG A 191 -8.82 6.91 -5.39
CA ARG A 191 -10.23 7.30 -5.42
C ARG A 191 -10.92 6.67 -6.60
N GLU A 192 -12.24 6.54 -6.53
CA GLU A 192 -13.02 6.14 -7.69
C GLU A 192 -12.84 7.15 -8.83
N MET A 193 -12.58 6.64 -10.03
CA MET A 193 -12.46 7.45 -11.24
C MET A 193 -12.91 6.67 -12.47
N SER A 194 -13.55 7.39 -13.38
CA SER A 194 -13.82 6.92 -14.74
C SER A 194 -12.52 6.82 -15.55
N PRO A 195 -12.51 6.05 -16.67
CA PRO A 195 -11.34 5.99 -17.56
C PRO A 195 -10.89 7.36 -18.06
N MET A 196 -11.82 8.30 -18.27
CA MET A 196 -11.51 9.67 -18.68
C MET A 196 -10.82 10.46 -17.58
N GLU A 197 -11.35 10.43 -16.35
CA GLU A 197 -10.73 11.08 -15.21
C GLU A 197 -9.34 10.51 -14.90
N PHE A 198 -9.15 9.20 -15.12
CA PHE A 198 -7.83 8.58 -15.02
C PHE A 198 -6.86 9.21 -16.03
N VAL A 199 -7.24 9.30 -17.31
CA VAL A 199 -6.43 9.95 -18.35
C VAL A 199 -6.13 11.40 -18.00
N GLU A 200 -7.12 12.20 -17.59
CA GLU A 200 -6.91 13.58 -17.13
C GLU A 200 -5.90 13.66 -15.99
N THR A 201 -6.01 12.75 -15.03
CA THR A 201 -5.10 12.68 -13.87
C THR A 201 -3.68 12.43 -14.34
N GLN A 202 -3.45 11.54 -15.32
CA GLN A 202 -2.10 11.32 -15.87
C GLN A 202 -1.53 12.59 -16.51
N PHE A 203 -2.30 13.31 -17.31
CA PHE A 203 -1.83 14.57 -17.92
C PHE A 203 -1.56 15.66 -16.88
N SER A 204 -2.36 15.73 -15.82
CA SER A 204 -2.14 16.65 -14.71
C SER A 204 -0.82 16.35 -13.99
N LEU A 205 -0.58 15.08 -13.66
CA LEU A 205 0.65 14.63 -13.01
C LEU A 205 1.88 14.84 -13.91
N VAL A 206 1.77 14.55 -15.21
CA VAL A 206 2.85 14.78 -16.17
C VAL A 206 3.22 16.27 -16.24
N GLN A 207 2.24 17.16 -16.33
CA GLN A 207 2.49 18.60 -16.38
C GLN A 207 3.06 19.14 -15.06
N LYS A 208 2.59 18.61 -13.93
CA LYS A 208 3.02 19.04 -12.60
C LYS A 208 4.45 18.61 -12.28
N TYR A 209 4.80 17.38 -12.63
CA TYR A 209 6.05 16.76 -12.17
C TYR A 209 7.10 16.55 -13.24
N TRP A 210 6.75 16.62 -14.53
CA TRP A 210 7.67 16.30 -15.63
C TRP A 210 8.39 14.95 -15.43
N PRO A 211 7.63 13.85 -15.24
CA PRO A 211 8.22 12.54 -14.99
C PRO A 211 8.99 12.04 -16.20
N ARG A 212 10.01 11.21 -15.94
CA ARG A 212 10.71 10.47 -16.99
C ARG A 212 9.77 9.52 -17.74
N ALA A 213 8.91 8.85 -16.99
CA ALA A 213 7.99 7.88 -17.52
C ALA A 213 6.75 7.72 -16.63
N VAL A 214 5.68 7.29 -17.29
CA VAL A 214 4.45 6.80 -16.67
C VAL A 214 4.42 5.29 -16.84
N CYS A 215 4.50 4.56 -15.74
CA CYS A 215 4.48 3.10 -15.72
C CYS A 215 3.03 2.61 -15.57
N MET A 216 2.64 1.67 -16.43
CA MET A 216 1.31 1.06 -16.43
C MET A 216 1.42 -0.42 -16.78
N GLU A 217 0.61 -1.27 -16.17
CA GLU A 217 0.56 -2.69 -16.50
C GLU A 217 0.24 -2.90 -18.00
N GLU A 218 1.04 -3.73 -18.69
CA GLU A 218 1.00 -3.87 -20.15
C GLU A 218 -0.37 -4.31 -20.68
N VAL A 219 -1.03 -5.25 -20.00
CA VAL A 219 -2.31 -5.82 -20.43
C VAL A 219 -3.39 -4.73 -20.42
N LEU A 220 -3.61 -4.10 -19.26
CA LEU A 220 -4.59 -3.03 -19.08
C LEU A 220 -4.26 -1.78 -19.93
N PHE A 221 -2.98 -1.43 -20.06
CA PHE A 221 -2.56 -0.34 -20.93
C PHE A 221 -2.93 -0.61 -22.39
N SER A 222 -2.58 -1.79 -22.89
CA SER A 222 -2.76 -2.14 -24.30
C SER A 222 -4.23 -2.24 -24.67
N GLU A 223 -5.04 -2.87 -23.82
CA GLU A 223 -6.47 -3.13 -24.10
C GLU A 223 -7.36 -1.90 -23.93
N VAL A 224 -7.09 -1.02 -22.95
CA VAL A 224 -8.04 0.01 -22.53
C VAL A 224 -7.54 1.43 -22.82
N TYR A 225 -6.31 1.75 -22.39
CA TYR A 225 -5.88 3.15 -22.29
C TYR A 225 -4.99 3.64 -23.43
N SER A 226 -4.31 2.74 -24.15
CA SER A 226 -3.31 3.09 -25.16
C SER A 226 -3.85 4.03 -26.25
N HIS A 227 -5.05 3.74 -26.76
CA HIS A 227 -5.70 4.54 -27.79
C HIS A 227 -6.10 5.94 -27.28
N TRP A 228 -6.65 6.02 -26.07
CA TRP A 228 -7.09 7.28 -25.46
C TRP A 228 -5.90 8.19 -25.13
N LEU A 229 -4.87 7.63 -24.48
CA LEU A 229 -3.66 8.38 -24.12
C LEU A 229 -2.95 8.91 -25.36
N ARG A 230 -2.75 8.08 -26.40
CA ARG A 230 -2.10 8.51 -27.65
C ARG A 230 -2.90 9.60 -28.36
N ARG A 231 -4.23 9.49 -28.39
CA ARG A 231 -5.10 10.52 -28.97
C ARG A 231 -4.99 11.83 -28.20
N GLU A 232 -5.10 11.78 -26.87
CA GLU A 232 -5.02 12.98 -26.02
C GLU A 232 -3.64 13.63 -26.06
N MET A 233 -2.57 12.85 -26.17
CA MET A 233 -1.20 13.39 -26.34
C MET A 233 -1.10 14.24 -27.61
N LEU A 234 -1.75 13.82 -28.70
CA LEU A 234 -1.77 14.56 -29.96
C LEU A 234 -2.63 15.82 -29.85
N ILE A 235 -3.83 15.72 -29.28
CA ILE A 235 -4.76 16.86 -29.14
C ILE A 235 -4.18 17.95 -28.24
N ARG A 236 -3.57 17.56 -27.12
CA ARG A 236 -3.03 18.49 -26.11
C ARG A 236 -1.62 18.96 -26.43
N ASN A 237 -0.97 18.35 -27.42
CA ASN A 237 0.44 18.55 -27.73
C ASN A 237 1.35 18.32 -26.50
N ILE A 238 1.03 17.33 -25.67
CA ILE A 238 1.82 16.91 -24.52
C ILE A 238 2.22 15.46 -24.75
N ARG A 239 3.51 15.19 -24.88
CA ARG A 239 4.05 13.84 -25.08
C ARG A 239 4.84 13.40 -23.86
N PHE A 240 4.64 12.15 -23.44
CA PHE A 240 5.40 11.53 -22.37
C PHE A 240 5.58 10.04 -22.64
N ASN A 241 6.61 9.46 -22.05
CA ASN A 241 6.90 8.04 -22.22
C ASN A 241 5.98 7.21 -21.33
N VAL A 242 5.35 6.20 -21.92
CA VAL A 242 4.63 5.17 -21.16
C VAL A 242 5.47 3.89 -21.19
N LEU A 243 5.86 3.41 -20.01
CA LEU A 243 6.62 2.17 -19.87
C LEU A 243 5.68 1.03 -19.44
N PRO A 244 5.62 -0.07 -20.21
CA PRO A 244 4.79 -1.20 -19.84
C PRO A 244 5.41 -1.95 -18.67
N TYR A 245 4.65 -2.10 -17.58
CA TYR A 245 4.97 -2.98 -16.47
C TYR A 245 4.49 -4.39 -16.77
N LYS A 246 5.38 -5.37 -16.61
CA LYS A 246 5.08 -6.80 -16.74
C LYS A 246 5.23 -7.44 -15.36
N PRO A 247 4.12 -7.80 -14.69
CA PRO A 247 4.22 -8.52 -13.43
C PRO A 247 4.93 -9.87 -13.66
N PRO A 248 5.85 -10.28 -12.77
CA PRO A 248 6.45 -11.60 -12.83
C PRO A 248 5.37 -12.69 -12.81
N LYS A 249 5.46 -13.68 -13.70
CA LYS A 249 4.43 -14.72 -13.88
C LYS A 249 4.30 -15.66 -12.68
N ASP A 250 5.35 -15.74 -11.90
CA ASP A 250 5.58 -16.63 -10.77
C ASP A 250 5.23 -16.01 -9.42
N LYS A 251 5.06 -14.68 -9.35
CA LYS A 251 4.77 -13.97 -8.08
C LYS A 251 3.30 -13.56 -7.98
N VAL A 252 2.66 -13.97 -6.89
CA VAL A 252 1.33 -13.46 -6.56
C VAL A 252 1.39 -11.99 -6.11
N LYS A 253 0.26 -11.27 -6.21
CA LYS A 253 0.19 -9.81 -5.92
C LYS A 253 0.83 -9.45 -4.57
N PHE A 254 0.54 -10.23 -3.55
CA PHE A 254 1.10 -10.06 -2.21
C PHE A 254 2.63 -10.10 -2.20
N GLU A 255 3.24 -11.13 -2.77
CA GLU A 255 4.71 -11.30 -2.79
C GLU A 255 5.42 -10.16 -3.52
N ARG A 256 4.79 -9.58 -4.55
CA ARG A 256 5.33 -8.41 -5.26
C ARG A 256 5.43 -7.20 -4.34
N VAL A 257 4.38 -6.97 -3.54
CA VAL A 257 4.37 -5.87 -2.56
C VAL A 257 5.30 -6.15 -1.40
N SER A 258 5.43 -7.40 -0.94
CA SER A 258 6.36 -7.78 0.12
C SER A 258 7.82 -7.43 -0.19
N VAL A 259 8.22 -7.37 -1.48
CA VAL A 259 9.56 -6.91 -1.89
C VAL A 259 9.85 -5.48 -1.41
N LEU A 260 8.85 -4.62 -1.29
CA LEU A 260 9.00 -3.26 -0.74
C LEU A 260 9.51 -3.28 0.71
N GLY A 261 9.28 -4.37 1.46
CA GLY A 261 9.81 -4.57 2.80
C GLY A 261 11.33 -4.39 2.88
N ASN A 262 12.07 -4.79 1.84
CA ASN A 262 13.53 -4.59 1.77
C ASN A 262 13.91 -3.09 1.74
N TYR A 263 13.19 -2.29 0.95
CA TYR A 263 13.42 -0.84 0.84
C TYR A 263 13.00 -0.09 2.11
N TYR A 264 11.90 -0.51 2.73
CA TYR A 264 11.45 0.04 4.01
C TYR A 264 12.44 -0.27 5.14
N ALA A 265 12.87 -1.52 5.27
CA ALA A 265 13.86 -1.93 6.26
C ALA A 265 15.19 -1.19 6.07
N ALA A 266 15.60 -0.94 4.82
CA ALA A 266 16.77 -0.15 4.48
C ALA A 266 16.58 1.37 4.73
N GLY A 267 15.37 1.83 5.05
CA GLY A 267 15.06 3.24 5.27
C GLY A 267 15.12 4.09 4.00
N GLN A 268 14.90 3.49 2.82
CA GLN A 268 15.04 4.15 1.52
C GLN A 268 13.75 4.84 1.06
N ILE A 269 12.57 4.41 1.52
CA ILE A 269 11.29 5.00 1.12
C ILE A 269 10.82 6.02 2.16
N PHE A 270 10.49 7.23 1.70
CA PHE A 270 10.06 8.34 2.53
C PHE A 270 8.63 8.78 2.17
N PHE A 271 7.77 8.81 3.19
CA PHE A 271 6.39 9.29 3.11
C PHE A 271 6.31 10.81 3.35
N HIS A 272 5.29 11.44 2.78
CA HIS A 272 4.81 12.72 3.29
C HIS A 272 3.70 12.49 4.32
N ALA A 273 3.66 13.28 5.39
CA ALA A 273 2.70 13.10 6.48
C ALA A 273 1.22 13.18 6.02
N ASP A 274 0.95 13.92 4.95
CA ASP A 274 -0.41 14.09 4.42
C ASP A 274 -0.92 12.88 3.63
N GLN A 275 -0.07 11.89 3.33
CA GLN A 275 -0.42 10.70 2.52
C GLN A 275 -1.08 9.63 3.39
N LYS A 276 -2.23 9.98 3.97
CA LYS A 276 -2.90 9.16 4.99
C LYS A 276 -3.28 7.76 4.49
N GLU A 277 -3.79 7.65 3.26
CA GLU A 277 -4.19 6.37 2.68
C GLU A 277 -2.97 5.47 2.46
N MET A 278 -1.85 6.04 2.01
CA MET A 278 -0.61 5.31 1.82
C MET A 278 -0.02 4.83 3.15
N ILE A 279 0.00 5.70 4.16
CA ILE A 279 0.47 5.34 5.51
C ILE A 279 -0.43 4.26 6.12
N TRP A 280 -1.75 4.37 5.92
CA TRP A 280 -2.70 3.36 6.36
C TRP A 280 -2.44 2.02 5.67
N GLU A 281 -2.24 1.99 4.35
CA GLU A 281 -1.91 0.74 3.66
C GLU A 281 -0.62 0.12 4.18
N PHE A 282 0.38 0.93 4.52
CA PHE A 282 1.63 0.46 5.11
C PHE A 282 1.40 -0.22 6.47
N ASP A 283 0.66 0.46 7.35
CA ASP A 283 0.40 -0.02 8.72
C ASP A 283 -0.48 -1.27 8.75
N ASN A 284 -1.20 -1.55 7.67
CA ASN A 284 -2.16 -2.64 7.58
C ASN A 284 -1.76 -3.71 6.56
N PHE A 285 -0.62 -3.58 5.86
CA PHE A 285 -0.21 -4.54 4.85
C PHE A 285 -0.04 -5.94 5.47
N GLY A 286 -0.70 -6.95 4.88
CA GLY A 286 -0.81 -8.31 5.42
C GLY A 286 -2.08 -8.56 6.26
N ALA A 287 -2.66 -7.51 6.83
CA ALA A 287 -3.94 -7.55 7.54
C ALA A 287 -5.14 -7.07 6.71
N THR A 288 -4.91 -6.52 5.50
CA THR A 288 -5.92 -6.12 4.51
C THR A 288 -5.51 -6.56 3.10
N ASP A 289 -6.50 -6.74 2.24
CA ASP A 289 -6.30 -6.90 0.79
C ASP A 289 -6.33 -5.56 0.03
N ASN A 290 -6.59 -4.45 0.71
CA ASN A 290 -6.80 -3.14 0.12
C ASN A 290 -5.52 -2.29 0.01
N TYR A 291 -4.49 -2.83 -0.68
CA TYR A 291 -3.16 -2.22 -0.80
C TYR A 291 -2.83 -1.72 -2.23
N HIS A 292 -3.77 -1.03 -2.87
CA HIS A 292 -3.61 -0.56 -4.27
C HIS A 292 -2.45 0.41 -4.48
N LEU A 293 -2.19 1.30 -3.52
CA LEU A 293 -1.07 2.24 -3.63
C LEU A 293 0.26 1.50 -3.52
N HIS A 294 0.36 0.53 -2.61
CA HIS A 294 1.56 -0.30 -2.50
C HIS A 294 1.78 -1.24 -3.68
N ASP A 295 0.71 -1.77 -4.30
CA ASP A 295 0.84 -2.56 -5.53
C ASP A 295 1.30 -1.70 -6.71
N ALA A 296 0.80 -0.47 -6.83
CA ALA A 296 1.34 0.50 -7.78
C ALA A 296 2.81 0.84 -7.49
N LEU A 297 3.16 1.07 -6.22
CA LEU A 297 4.52 1.39 -5.79
C LEU A 297 5.50 0.24 -6.08
N ALA A 298 5.08 -1.02 -5.93
CA ALA A 298 5.90 -2.20 -6.16
C ALA A 298 6.43 -2.29 -7.60
N GLN A 299 5.74 -1.67 -8.58
CA GLN A 299 6.24 -1.55 -9.95
C GLN A 299 7.57 -0.80 -10.03
N GLY A 300 7.81 0.10 -9.07
CA GLY A 300 9.02 0.91 -8.98
C GLY A 300 10.30 0.09 -8.94
N GLU A 301 10.28 -1.13 -8.39
CA GLU A 301 11.45 -2.01 -8.37
C GLU A 301 12.08 -2.19 -9.77
N GLN A 302 11.27 -2.29 -10.82
CA GLN A 302 11.75 -2.50 -12.19
C GLN A 302 12.26 -1.22 -12.87
N PHE A 303 11.87 -0.05 -12.35
CA PHE A 303 12.06 1.22 -13.06
C PHE A 303 12.86 2.26 -12.29
N TRP A 304 12.97 2.15 -10.96
CA TRP A 304 13.76 3.06 -10.14
C TRP A 304 15.23 3.00 -10.52
N ARG A 305 15.84 4.17 -10.53
CA ARG A 305 17.25 4.36 -10.80
C ARG A 305 17.73 5.62 -10.08
N PRO A 306 19.03 5.73 -9.80
CA PRO A 306 19.57 6.94 -9.20
C PRO A 306 19.30 8.13 -10.11
N ALA A 307 18.96 9.28 -9.53
CA ALA A 307 18.96 10.53 -10.28
C ALA A 307 20.39 10.80 -10.78
N VAL A 308 20.53 11.01 -12.09
CA VAL A 308 21.80 11.41 -12.70
C VAL A 308 21.66 12.86 -13.11
N LEU A 309 22.57 13.73 -12.64
CA LEU A 309 22.63 15.08 -13.16
C LEU A 309 23.19 15.03 -14.58
N VAL A 310 22.57 15.74 -15.52
CA VAL A 310 23.02 15.81 -16.94
C VAL A 310 24.50 16.16 -17.06
N LYS A 311 25.02 16.96 -16.12
CA LYS A 311 26.45 17.31 -16.05
C LYS A 311 27.31 16.11 -15.65
N GLU A 312 26.92 15.36 -14.62
CA GLU A 312 27.62 14.15 -14.18
C GLU A 312 27.57 13.05 -15.25
N GLU A 313 26.48 12.96 -16.01
CA GLU A 313 26.36 12.02 -17.13
C GLU A 313 27.29 12.39 -18.29
N LYS A 314 27.42 13.68 -18.61
CA LYS A 314 28.39 14.18 -19.59
C LYS A 314 29.83 13.92 -19.13
N GLU A 315 30.17 14.30 -17.91
CA GLU A 315 31.52 14.09 -17.35
C GLU A 315 31.87 12.59 -17.30
N LYS A 316 30.91 11.73 -16.95
CA LYS A 316 31.12 10.27 -16.95
C LYS A 316 31.27 9.72 -18.37
N LYS A 317 30.55 10.26 -19.34
CA LYS A 317 30.66 9.86 -20.75
C LYS A 317 31.97 10.33 -21.35
N GLU A 318 32.38 11.57 -21.10
CA GLU A 318 33.68 12.11 -21.48
C GLU A 318 34.82 11.28 -20.86
N CYS A 319 34.76 10.96 -19.57
CA CYS A 319 35.74 10.09 -18.91
C CYS A 319 35.76 8.65 -19.49
N LEU A 320 34.60 8.10 -19.87
CA LEU A 320 34.52 6.79 -20.52
C LEU A 320 35.12 6.85 -21.93
N ASP A 321 34.81 7.88 -22.70
CA ASP A 321 35.32 8.10 -24.05
C ASP A 321 36.86 8.30 -24.01
N GLU A 322 37.38 9.10 -23.07
CA GLU A 322 38.82 9.24 -22.80
C GLU A 322 39.46 7.88 -22.46
N ARG A 323 38.84 7.09 -21.56
CA ARG A 323 39.33 5.74 -21.24
C ARG A 323 39.28 4.79 -22.43
N PHE A 324 38.30 4.92 -23.32
CA PHE A 324 38.24 4.10 -24.54
C PHE A 324 39.31 4.51 -25.55
N GLU A 325 39.67 5.79 -25.62
CA GLU A 325 40.80 6.29 -26.42
C GLU A 325 42.16 5.82 -25.86
N GLU A 326 42.25 5.58 -24.55
CA GLU A 326 43.44 5.02 -23.88
C GLU A 326 43.58 3.48 -24.00
N LEU A 327 42.63 2.79 -24.64
CA LEU A 327 42.67 1.34 -24.85
C LEU A 327 43.14 0.99 -26.28
N ASP A 328 44.02 0.00 -26.39
CA ASP A 328 44.47 -0.52 -27.68
C ASP A 328 43.27 -1.14 -28.45
N PRO A 329 42.98 -0.71 -29.70
CA PRO A 329 41.80 -1.15 -30.45
C PRO A 329 41.76 -2.64 -30.79
N ALA A 330 42.92 -3.32 -30.81
CA ALA A 330 43.03 -4.71 -31.17
C ALA A 330 42.97 -5.64 -29.95
N THR A 331 43.40 -5.17 -28.78
CA THR A 331 43.58 -6.02 -27.59
C THR A 331 42.73 -5.61 -26.40
N GLY A 332 42.20 -4.38 -26.37
CA GLY A 332 41.34 -3.87 -25.29
C GLY A 332 42.07 -3.66 -23.95
N TYR A 333 43.40 -3.65 -23.95
CA TYR A 333 44.22 -3.31 -22.78
C TYR A 333 44.69 -1.85 -22.85
N SER A 334 44.94 -1.27 -21.68
CA SER A 334 45.51 0.08 -21.54
C SER A 334 46.86 0.16 -22.26
N VAL A 335 47.11 1.24 -23.01
CA VAL A 335 48.38 1.44 -23.74
C VAL A 335 49.54 1.88 -22.79
N MET A 336 49.50 1.48 -21.51
CA MET A 336 50.57 1.72 -20.52
C MET A 336 51.31 0.44 -20.18
#